data_AF-A0A2T1AHD7-F1
#
_entry.id   AF-A0A2T1AHD7-F1
#
_cell.length_a   1.000
_cell.length_b   1.000
_cell.length_c   1.000
_cell.angle_alpha   90.00
_cell.angle_beta   90.00
_cell.angle_gamma   90.00
#
_symmetry.space_group_name_H-M   'P 1'
#
loop_
_entity.id
_entity.type
_entity.pdbx_description
1 polymer ?
#
loop_
_entity_poly.entity_id
_entity_poly.type
_entity_poly.pdbx_seq_one_letter_code
_entity_poly.pdbx_strand_id
1 'polypeptide(L)'
;MTNKRAPKWQRQGYRSEDEYRAACSATRKTRRAAMAATKARYTTARILEKMWDDADFDKPVVTITKEQLMAKCGCGLTITKNALAELRAEGSIKPIKGWEGGRAKPTTWRLCVPGSNTTPADEQVQALEEARARDAAWRYLSGKFGPVKALEILGEPGE
;
A
#
# COMPACT_ATOMS: atom_id res chain seq x y z
N MET A 1 0.09 41.65 17.80
CA MET A 1 -0.65 41.22 16.59
C MET A 1 -0.45 39.72 16.43
N THR A 2 -1.51 38.93 16.60
CA THR A 2 -1.42 37.46 16.50
C THR A 2 -1.28 37.06 15.03
N ASN A 3 -0.16 36.44 14.70
CA ASN A 3 0.08 35.87 13.36
C ASN A 3 -0.95 34.75 13.13
N LYS A 4 -2.09 35.08 12.52
CA LYS A 4 -3.13 34.10 12.20
C LYS A 4 -2.54 33.12 11.18
N ARG A 5 -2.17 31.93 11.66
CA ARG A 5 -1.73 30.82 10.78
C ARG A 5 -2.79 30.61 9.70
N ALA A 6 -2.35 30.54 8.45
CA ALA A 6 -3.23 30.26 7.33
C ALA A 6 -4.08 29.00 7.61
N PRO A 7 -5.37 29.00 7.21
CA PRO A 7 -6.26 27.87 7.42
C PRO A 7 -5.69 26.58 6.80
N LYS A 8 -6.03 25.43 7.38
CA LYS A 8 -5.43 24.12 7.03
C LYS A 8 -5.56 23.79 5.54
N TRP A 9 -6.72 24.08 4.94
CA TRP A 9 -6.98 23.83 3.52
C TRP A 9 -6.04 24.65 2.61
N GLN A 10 -5.77 25.91 2.95
CA GLN A 10 -4.87 26.77 2.18
C GLN A 10 -3.41 26.30 2.30
N ARG A 11 -3.01 25.83 3.50
CA ARG A 11 -1.68 25.23 3.73
C ARG A 11 -1.46 23.92 2.96
N GLN A 12 -2.53 23.19 2.67
CA GLN A 12 -2.51 21.96 1.89
C GLN A 12 -2.69 22.19 0.38
N GLY A 13 -2.79 23.45 -0.06
CA GLY A 13 -2.86 23.83 -1.47
C GLY A 13 -4.25 23.68 -2.11
N TYR A 14 -5.32 23.56 -1.32
CA TYR A 14 -6.68 23.57 -1.85
C TYR A 14 -7.06 24.96 -2.36
N ARG A 15 -7.84 25.01 -3.45
CA ARG A 15 -8.30 26.26 -4.04
C ARG A 15 -9.42 26.89 -3.21
N SER A 16 -10.19 26.07 -2.50
CA SER A 16 -11.25 26.53 -1.60
C SER A 16 -11.47 25.59 -0.41
N GLU A 17 -12.17 26.09 0.62
CA GLU A 17 -12.58 25.28 1.77
C GLU A 17 -13.59 24.18 1.38
N ASP A 18 -14.48 24.46 0.42
CA ASP A 18 -15.47 23.49 -0.04
C ASP A 18 -14.82 22.31 -0.78
N GLU A 19 -13.78 22.57 -1.56
CA GLU A 19 -12.99 21.52 -2.21
C GLU A 19 -12.32 20.61 -1.17
N TYR A 20 -11.76 21.21 -0.11
CA TYR A 20 -11.18 20.46 1.01
C TYR A 20 -12.23 19.62 1.75
N ARG A 21 -13.43 20.19 2.01
CA ARG A 21 -14.53 19.46 2.66
C ARG A 21 -15.04 18.31 1.79
N ALA A 22 -15.15 18.52 0.48
CA ALA A 22 -15.56 17.50 -0.48
C ALA A 22 -14.57 16.33 -0.52
N ALA A 23 -13.26 16.63 -0.58
CA ALA A 23 -12.20 15.62 -0.51
C ALA A 23 -12.26 14.81 0.79
N CYS A 24 -12.40 15.48 1.94
CA CYS A 24 -12.57 14.80 3.23
C CYS A 24 -13.82 13.89 3.27
N SER A 25 -14.93 14.35 2.67
CA SER A 25 -16.16 13.55 2.56
C SER A 25 -15.95 12.31 1.70
N ALA A 26 -15.23 12.45 0.58
CA ALA A 26 -14.92 11.37 -0.35
C ALA A 26 -14.07 10.30 0.33
N THR A 27 -12.96 10.68 0.99
CA THR A 27 -12.11 9.74 1.73
C THR A 27 -12.89 8.97 2.80
N ARG A 28 -13.80 9.63 3.53
CA ARG A 28 -14.65 8.96 4.53
C ARG A 28 -15.60 7.95 3.89
N LYS A 29 -16.19 8.26 2.73
CA LYS A 29 -17.04 7.33 1.97
C LYS A 29 -16.21 6.15 1.45
N THR A 30 -15.02 6.40 0.91
CA THR A 30 -14.10 5.37 0.43
C THR A 30 -13.67 4.44 1.56
N ARG A 31 -13.33 4.96 2.75
CA ARG A 31 -13.04 4.12 3.93
C ARG A 31 -14.21 3.20 4.26
N ARG A 32 -15.44 3.73 4.33
CA ARG A 32 -16.63 2.92 4.63
C ARG A 32 -16.85 1.83 3.57
N ALA A 33 -16.70 2.17 2.29
CA ALA A 33 -16.81 1.21 1.21
C ALA A 33 -15.72 0.13 1.28
N ALA A 34 -14.45 0.51 1.52
CA ALA A 34 -13.33 -0.42 1.65
C ALA A 34 -13.52 -1.38 2.83
N MET A 35 -13.95 -0.89 3.99
CA MET A 35 -14.21 -1.72 5.17
C MET A 35 -15.45 -2.61 5.02
N ALA A 36 -16.43 -2.22 4.20
CA ALA A 36 -17.59 -3.07 3.91
C ALA A 36 -17.28 -4.13 2.83
N ALA A 37 -16.39 -3.81 1.89
CA ALA A 37 -16.02 -4.68 0.79
C ALA A 37 -14.93 -5.70 1.15
N THR A 38 -14.12 -5.43 2.18
CA THR A 38 -13.04 -6.34 2.58
C THR A 38 -13.59 -7.64 3.16
N LYS A 39 -13.05 -8.76 2.66
CA LYS A 39 -13.29 -10.12 3.15
C LYS A 39 -12.21 -10.57 4.13
N ALA A 40 -11.32 -9.65 4.53
CA ALA A 40 -10.22 -9.91 5.43
C ALA A 40 -10.69 -10.42 6.80
N ARG A 41 -9.91 -11.34 7.38
CA ARG A 41 -10.16 -11.82 8.76
C ARG A 41 -10.02 -10.69 9.78
N TYR A 42 -10.65 -10.83 10.94
CA TYR A 42 -10.74 -9.77 11.98
C TYR A 42 -9.41 -9.02 12.24
N THR A 43 -8.30 -9.75 12.42
CA THR A 43 -6.98 -9.14 12.69
C THR A 43 -6.43 -8.38 11.48
N THR A 44 -6.64 -8.89 10.27
CA THR A 44 -6.26 -8.24 9.00
C THR A 44 -7.12 -6.99 8.75
N ALA A 45 -8.44 -7.08 9.01
CA ALA A 45 -9.35 -5.94 8.92
C ALA A 45 -9.00 -4.83 9.93
N ARG A 46 -8.56 -5.18 11.15
CA ARG A 46 -8.09 -4.23 12.15
C ARG A 46 -6.80 -3.50 11.70
N ILE A 47 -5.90 -4.19 11.01
CA ILE A 47 -4.71 -3.57 10.40
C ILE A 47 -5.14 -2.57 9.32
N LEU A 48 -6.05 -2.95 8.42
CA LEU A 48 -6.59 -2.06 7.39
C LEU A 48 -7.26 -0.82 8.00
N GLU A 49 -8.04 -1.00 9.06
CA GLU A 49 -8.68 0.11 9.78
C GLU A 49 -7.65 1.09 10.34
N LYS A 50 -6.58 0.59 10.97
CA LYS A 50 -5.51 1.44 11.52
C LYS A 50 -4.72 2.16 10.42
N MET A 51 -4.56 1.52 9.25
CA MET A 51 -3.99 2.19 8.07
C MET A 51 -4.89 3.33 7.58
N TRP A 52 -6.21 3.15 7.59
CA TRP A 52 -7.17 4.22 7.28
C TRP A 52 -7.22 5.33 8.33
N ASP A 53 -6.96 5.03 9.59
CA ASP A 53 -6.85 6.04 10.65
C ASP A 53 -5.61 6.95 10.46
N ASP A 54 -4.51 6.37 9.96
CA ASP A 54 -3.23 7.07 9.73
C ASP A 54 -3.08 7.64 8.32
N ALA A 55 -4.03 7.35 7.42
CA ALA A 55 -3.99 7.85 6.05
C ALA A 55 -4.19 9.36 5.99
N ASP A 56 -3.59 9.99 4.99
CA ASP A 56 -3.81 11.39 4.71
C ASP A 56 -5.31 11.66 4.50
N PHE A 57 -5.81 12.74 5.09
CA PHE A 57 -7.25 13.01 5.13
C PHE A 57 -7.84 13.26 3.73
N ASP A 58 -7.02 13.84 2.85
CA ASP A 58 -7.37 14.20 1.50
C ASP A 58 -7.04 13.14 0.45
N LYS A 59 -6.13 12.24 0.77
CA LYS A 59 -5.65 11.20 -0.15
C LYS A 59 -5.59 9.90 0.61
N PRO A 60 -6.17 8.81 0.10
CA PRO A 60 -6.12 7.51 0.77
C PRO A 60 -4.70 6.92 0.62
N VAL A 61 -3.72 7.52 1.28
CA VAL A 61 -2.30 7.16 1.24
C VAL A 61 -1.77 7.19 2.67
N VAL A 62 -1.02 6.17 3.05
CA VAL A 62 -0.41 6.06 4.38
C VAL A 62 1.05 5.67 4.23
N THR A 63 1.95 6.34 4.97
CA THR A 63 3.35 5.93 5.06
C THR A 63 3.61 5.37 6.45
N ILE A 64 3.89 4.08 6.54
CA ILE A 64 3.99 3.38 7.83
C ILE A 64 5.02 2.25 7.80
N THR A 65 5.70 2.01 8.91
CA THR A 65 6.57 0.85 9.11
C THR A 65 5.79 -0.35 9.63
N LYS A 66 6.33 -1.56 9.46
CA LYS A 66 5.71 -2.78 10.01
C LYS A 66 5.67 -2.75 11.53
N GLU A 67 6.71 -2.19 12.16
CA GLU A 67 6.81 -2.05 13.61
C GLU A 67 5.75 -1.07 14.17
N GLN A 68 5.44 0.01 13.43
CA GLN A 68 4.36 0.92 13.79
C GLN A 68 2.99 0.23 13.70
N LEU A 69 2.76 -0.59 12.66
CA LEU A 69 1.54 -1.40 12.55
C LEU A 69 1.42 -2.42 13.69
N MET A 70 2.53 -3.09 14.03
CA MET A 70 2.59 -4.03 15.16
C MET A 70 2.21 -3.33 16.47
N ALA A 71 2.79 -2.16 16.75
CA ALA A 71 2.50 -1.39 17.95
C ALA A 71 1.03 -0.94 18.02
N LYS A 72 0.46 -0.46 16.91
CA LYS A 72 -0.94 0.00 16.84
C LYS A 72 -1.95 -1.14 16.94
N CYS A 73 -1.62 -2.29 16.36
CA CYS A 73 -2.55 -3.43 16.31
C CYS A 73 -2.34 -4.43 17.44
N GLY A 74 -1.24 -4.33 18.19
CA GLY A 74 -0.88 -5.28 19.26
C GLY A 74 -0.62 -6.69 18.73
N CYS A 75 0.02 -6.80 17.56
CA CYS A 75 0.23 -8.08 16.88
C CYS A 75 1.70 -8.30 16.49
N GLY A 76 2.08 -9.57 16.28
CA GLY A 76 3.44 -9.96 15.91
C GLY A 76 3.76 -9.73 14.44
N LEU A 77 5.06 -9.65 14.12
CA LEU A 77 5.57 -9.38 12.77
C LEU A 77 5.02 -10.33 11.70
N THR A 78 4.89 -11.62 12.02
CA THR A 78 4.35 -12.64 11.10
C THR A 78 2.90 -12.34 10.73
N ILE A 79 2.08 -11.97 11.72
CA ILE A 79 0.68 -11.60 11.51
C ILE A 79 0.61 -10.36 10.63
N THR A 80 1.39 -9.33 10.93
CA THR A 80 1.45 -8.11 10.13
C THR A 80 1.88 -8.38 8.69
N LYS A 81 2.89 -9.21 8.47
CA LYS A 81 3.33 -9.59 7.12
C LYS A 81 2.24 -10.33 6.33
N ASN A 82 1.58 -11.29 6.96
CA ASN A 82 0.53 -12.07 6.33
C ASN A 82 -0.69 -11.19 6.01
N ALA A 83 -1.09 -10.33 6.94
CA ALA A 83 -2.18 -9.38 6.75
C ALA A 83 -1.90 -8.40 5.59
N LEU A 84 -0.69 -7.84 5.52
CA LEU A 84 -0.31 -6.97 4.39
C LEU A 84 -0.30 -7.73 3.06
N ALA A 85 0.11 -9.00 3.05
CA ALA A 85 0.04 -9.83 1.84
C ALA A 85 -1.41 -10.12 1.41
N GLU A 86 -2.28 -10.44 2.36
CA GLU A 86 -3.72 -10.67 2.15
C GLU A 86 -4.42 -9.42 1.61
N LEU A 87 -4.22 -8.27 2.27
CA LEU A 87 -4.82 -7.00 1.84
C LEU A 87 -4.34 -6.55 0.46
N ARG A 88 -3.09 -6.85 0.10
CA ARG A 88 -2.56 -6.56 -1.23
C ARG A 88 -3.18 -7.49 -2.29
N ALA A 89 -3.26 -8.79 -2.00
CA ALA A 89 -3.87 -9.75 -2.91
C ALA A 89 -5.35 -9.44 -3.17
N GLU A 90 -6.06 -8.94 -2.15
CA GLU A 90 -7.44 -8.46 -2.27
C GLU A 90 -7.55 -7.11 -3.03
N GLY A 91 -6.48 -6.33 -3.09
CA GLY A 91 -6.46 -4.99 -3.67
C GLY A 91 -6.91 -3.87 -2.72
N SER A 92 -7.06 -4.17 -1.43
CA SER A 92 -7.33 -3.18 -0.36
C SER A 92 -6.19 -2.18 -0.18
N ILE A 93 -4.95 -2.62 -0.41
CA ILE A 93 -3.75 -1.78 -0.32
C ILE A 93 -2.85 -1.98 -1.53
N LYS A 94 -2.20 -0.91 -1.99
CA LYS A 94 -1.25 -0.93 -3.11
C LYS A 94 0.00 -0.12 -2.76
N PRO A 95 1.21 -0.71 -2.79
CA PRO A 95 2.42 0.02 -2.43
C PRO A 95 2.81 1.03 -3.50
N ILE A 96 3.19 2.24 -3.08
CA ILE A 96 3.63 3.33 -3.97
C ILE A 96 5.14 3.52 -3.88
N LYS A 97 5.71 3.47 -2.67
CA LYS A 97 7.14 3.78 -2.42
C LYS A 97 7.67 2.98 -1.24
N GLY A 98 8.97 2.69 -1.25
CA GLY A 98 9.65 2.04 -0.11
C GLY A 98 9.38 0.54 0.00
N TRP A 99 9.01 -0.11 -1.11
CA TRP A 99 8.77 -1.56 -1.16
C TRP A 99 10.06 -2.38 -1.17
N GLU A 100 11.26 -1.82 -1.36
CA GLU A 100 12.50 -2.61 -1.20
C GLU A 100 12.51 -3.42 0.11
N GLY A 101 11.84 -2.90 1.15
CA GLY A 101 11.46 -3.66 2.32
C GLY A 101 12.66 -3.87 3.24
N GLY A 102 12.38 -3.93 4.53
CA GLY A 102 13.39 -4.08 5.56
C GLY A 102 12.80 -3.78 6.93
N ARG A 103 13.54 -4.15 7.97
CA ARG A 103 13.22 -3.73 9.34
C ARG A 103 13.32 -2.20 9.41
N ALA A 104 12.37 -1.54 10.07
CA ALA A 104 12.32 -0.09 10.24
C ALA A 104 12.28 0.77 8.95
N LYS A 105 12.09 0.19 7.76
CA LYS A 105 11.90 0.96 6.52
C LYS A 105 10.42 1.30 6.34
N PRO A 106 10.04 2.60 6.22
CA PRO A 106 8.67 2.98 5.96
C PRO A 106 8.28 2.61 4.53
N THR A 107 7.07 2.08 4.37
CA THR A 107 6.46 1.83 3.07
C THR A 107 5.24 2.72 2.93
N THR A 108 5.12 3.37 1.79
CA THR A 108 3.97 4.19 1.42
C THR A 108 2.97 3.32 0.68
N TRP A 109 1.74 3.27 1.18
CA TRP A 109 0.63 2.48 0.65
C TRP A 109 -0.51 3.40 0.21
N ARG A 110 -1.05 3.17 -0.97
CA ARG A 110 -2.37 3.62 -1.38
C ARG A 110 -3.41 2.68 -0.78
N LEU A 111 -4.48 3.24 -0.20
CA LEU A 111 -5.64 2.50 0.26
C LEU A 111 -6.74 2.58 -0.81
N CYS A 112 -7.34 1.45 -1.11
CA CYS A 112 -8.30 1.31 -2.19
C CYS A 112 -9.54 0.53 -1.71
N VAL A 113 -10.63 0.63 -2.47
CA VAL A 113 -11.77 -0.28 -2.30
C VAL A 113 -11.42 -1.59 -3.03
N PRO A 114 -11.55 -2.76 -2.38
CA PRO A 114 -11.44 -4.06 -3.04
C PRO A 114 -12.27 -4.13 -4.32
N GLY A 115 -11.69 -4.68 -5.40
CA GLY A 115 -12.38 -4.82 -6.69
C GLY A 115 -12.56 -3.50 -7.47
N SER A 116 -11.92 -2.40 -7.07
CA SER A 116 -11.86 -1.18 -7.89
C SER A 116 -10.97 -1.37 -9.13
N ASN A 117 -11.36 -0.72 -10.24
CA ASN A 117 -10.65 -0.81 -11.52
C ASN A 117 -9.15 -0.53 -11.38
N THR A 118 -8.34 -1.33 -12.07
CA THR A 118 -6.89 -1.15 -12.21
C THR A 118 -6.62 0.25 -12.73
N THR A 119 -5.84 1.03 -11.98
CA THR A 119 -5.36 2.34 -12.43
C THR A 119 -3.99 2.17 -13.11
N PRO A 120 -3.55 3.09 -14.00
CA PRO A 120 -2.24 3.00 -14.64
C PRO A 120 -1.06 2.93 -13.65
N ALA A 121 -1.23 3.51 -12.45
CA ALA A 121 -0.27 3.39 -11.37
C ALA A 121 -0.18 1.95 -10.82
N ASP A 122 -1.28 1.19 -10.89
CA ASP A 122 -1.34 -0.19 -10.43
C ASP A 122 -0.66 -1.14 -11.43
N GLU A 123 -0.75 -0.85 -12.73
CA GLU A 123 -0.01 -1.57 -13.78
C GLU A 123 1.50 -1.39 -13.61
N GLN A 124 1.97 -0.18 -13.25
CA GLN A 124 3.39 0.06 -12.96
C GLN A 124 3.87 -0.69 -11.71
N VAL A 125 3.04 -0.73 -10.66
CA VAL A 125 3.36 -1.49 -9.44
C VAL A 125 3.42 -2.98 -9.74
N GLN A 126 2.48 -3.51 -10.53
CA GLN A 126 2.47 -4.90 -10.94
C GLN A 126 3.69 -5.26 -11.79
N ALA A 127 4.08 -4.41 -12.75
CA ALA A 127 5.30 -4.60 -13.53
C ALA A 127 6.57 -4.63 -12.66
N LEU A 128 6.65 -3.78 -11.63
CA LEU A 128 7.73 -3.79 -10.64
C LEU A 128 7.73 -5.07 -9.78
N GLU A 129 6.56 -5.58 -9.42
CA GLU A 129 6.42 -6.85 -8.70
C GLU A 129 6.89 -8.04 -9.54
N GLU A 130 6.49 -8.08 -10.80
CA GLU A 130 6.85 -9.14 -11.75
C GLU A 130 8.36 -9.13 -12.03
N ALA A 131 8.95 -7.95 -12.24
CA ALA A 131 10.40 -7.81 -12.37
C ALA A 131 11.15 -8.33 -11.13
N ARG A 132 10.67 -8.01 -9.93
CA ARG A 132 11.29 -8.45 -8.67
C ARG A 132 11.11 -9.95 -8.42
N ALA A 133 9.94 -10.50 -8.75
CA ALA A 133 9.68 -11.93 -8.66
C ALA A 133 10.61 -12.71 -9.60
N ARG A 134 10.81 -12.18 -10.82
CA ARG A 134 11.75 -12.71 -11.81
C ARG A 134 13.20 -12.66 -11.33
N ASP A 135 13.63 -11.54 -10.75
CA ASP A 135 14.97 -11.42 -10.13
C ASP A 135 15.18 -12.41 -8.97
N ALA A 136 14.18 -12.59 -8.11
CA ALA A 136 14.24 -13.54 -7.01
C ALA A 136 14.31 -14.99 -7.53
N ALA A 137 13.51 -15.31 -8.54
CA ALA A 137 13.54 -16.62 -9.20
C ALA A 137 14.88 -16.86 -9.90
N TRP A 138 15.46 -15.84 -10.56
CA TRP A 138 16.79 -15.92 -11.18
C TRP A 138 17.88 -16.20 -10.16
N ARG A 139 17.90 -15.51 -9.02
CA ARG A 139 18.89 -15.76 -7.95
C ARG A 139 18.80 -17.18 -7.40
N TYR A 140 17.58 -17.69 -7.22
CA TYR A 140 17.38 -19.06 -6.74
C TYR A 140 17.81 -20.11 -7.78
N LEU A 141 17.39 -19.95 -9.03
CA LEU A 141 17.69 -20.91 -10.11
C LEU A 141 19.16 -20.89 -10.49
N SER A 142 19.80 -19.71 -10.56
CA SER A 142 21.22 -19.58 -10.88
C SER A 142 22.10 -20.21 -9.80
N GLY A 143 21.75 -20.07 -8.52
CA GLY A 143 22.45 -20.74 -7.42
C GLY A 143 22.30 -22.27 -7.42
N LYS A 144 21.19 -22.79 -7.96
CA LYS A 144 20.89 -24.24 -7.96
C LYS A 144 21.33 -24.98 -9.22
N PHE A 145 21.24 -24.32 -10.38
CA PHE A 145 21.41 -24.96 -11.69
C PHE A 145 22.46 -24.28 -12.57
N GLY A 146 23.08 -23.20 -12.08
CA GLY A 146 23.97 -22.36 -12.87
C GLY A 146 23.23 -21.33 -13.75
N PRO A 147 23.92 -20.27 -14.19
CA PRO A 147 23.29 -19.11 -14.81
C PRO A 147 22.63 -19.41 -16.16
N VAL A 148 23.20 -20.30 -16.98
CA VAL A 148 22.68 -20.65 -18.31
C VAL A 148 21.34 -21.39 -18.21
N LYS A 149 21.30 -22.44 -17.37
CA LYS A 149 20.10 -23.26 -17.18
C LYS A 149 18.98 -22.51 -16.43
N ALA A 150 19.35 -21.55 -15.58
CA ALA A 150 18.39 -20.65 -14.95
C ALA A 150 17.67 -19.73 -15.95
N LEU A 151 18.38 -19.24 -16.97
CA LEU A 151 17.81 -18.42 -18.03
C LEU A 151 16.86 -19.24 -18.92
N GLU A 152 17.23 -20.48 -19.26
CA GLU A 152 16.34 -21.40 -19.99
C GLU A 152 15.02 -21.67 -19.24
N ILE A 153 15.08 -21.84 -17.91
CA ILE A 153 13.89 -22.09 -17.08
C ILE A 153 13.01 -20.84 -16.92
N LEU A 154 13.60 -19.63 -16.96
CA LEU A 154 12.88 -18.37 -16.80
C LEU A 154 12.25 -17.83 -18.08
N GLY A 155 12.63 -18.36 -19.26
CA GLY A 155 12.22 -17.84 -20.58
C GLY A 155 12.74 -16.42 -20.85
N GLU A 156 12.47 -15.84 -22.02
CA GLU A 156 12.76 -14.41 -22.26
C GLU A 156 11.69 -13.50 -21.62
N PRO A 157 12.05 -12.29 -21.18
CA PRO A 157 11.06 -11.36 -20.65
C PRO A 157 10.17 -10.82 -21.78
N GLY A 158 8.95 -11.36 -21.91
CA GLY A 158 7.87 -10.75 -22.70
C GLY A 158 7.34 -11.51 -23.93
N GLU A 159 7.27 -12.84 -23.89
CA GLU A 159 6.36 -13.59 -24.79
C GLU A 159 4.94 -13.69 -24.21
#